data_AF-A0A4R4VCH9-F1
#
_entry.id   AF-A0A4R4VCH9-F1
#
_cell.length_a   1.000
_cell.length_b   1.000
_cell.length_c   1.000
_cell.angle_alpha   90.00
_cell.angle_beta   90.00
_cell.angle_gamma   90.00
#
_symmetry.space_group_name_H-M   'P 1'
#
loop_
_entity.id
_entity.type
_entity.pdbx_description
1 polymer ?
#
loop_
_entity_poly.entity_id
_entity_poly.type
_entity_poly.pdbx_seq_one_letter_code
_entity_poly.pdbx_strand_id
1 'polypeptide(L)' 'MLDNCSRTYDMVAAGHVPTFAERAAGRRTQVRDAWRAVQAMNEIVVRSGGNAMRNDNPIQRFWRDAHVTCSGRGAW' A
#
# COMPACT_ATOMS: atom_id res chain seq x y z
N MET A 1 -2.40 5.64 6.23
CA MET A 1 -2.94 5.94 4.89
C MET A 1 -4.19 6.81 4.98
N LEU A 2 -5.22 6.38 5.73
CA LEU A 2 -6.46 7.14 5.90
C LEU A 2 -6.24 8.55 6.43
N ASP A 3 -5.41 8.71 7.47
CA ASP A 3 -5.03 10.03 8.00
C ASP A 3 -4.45 10.97 6.93
N ASN A 4 -3.52 10.48 6.10
CA ASN A 4 -2.93 11.27 5.02
C ASN A 4 -3.96 11.65 3.94
N CYS A 5 -4.89 10.74 3.62
CA CYS A 5 -5.98 11.01 2.70
C CYS A 5 -6.95 12.05 3.29
N SER A 6 -7.40 11.87 4.53
CA SER A 6 -8.28 12.79 5.24
C SER A 6 -7.68 14.18 5.30
N ARG A 7 -6.42 14.31 5.76
CA ARG A 7 -5.75 15.61 5.83
C ARG A 7 -5.63 16.29 4.46
N THR A 8 -5.33 15.53 3.41
CA THR A 8 -5.23 16.09 2.05
C THR A 8 -6.60 16.54 1.54
N TYR A 9 -7.64 15.75 1.82
CA TYR A 9 -9.02 16.09 1.50
C TYR A 9 -9.48 17.35 2.24
N ASP A 10 -9.26 17.42 3.55
CA ASP A 10 -9.66 18.55 4.39
C ASP A 10 -8.97 19.85 3.96
N MET A 11 -7.69 19.80 3.60
CA MET A 11 -6.97 20.94 3.04
C MET A 11 -7.63 21.46 1.76
N VAL A 12 -7.91 20.56 0.81
CA VAL A 12 -8.53 20.93 -0.48
C VAL A 12 -9.96 21.41 -0.28
N ALA A 13 -10.72 20.78 0.62
CA ALA A 13 -12.09 21.19 0.96
C ALA A 13 -12.14 22.59 1.61
N ALA A 14 -11.09 22.98 2.34
CA ALA A 14 -10.93 24.32 2.90
C ALA A 14 -10.46 25.36 1.85
N GLY A 15 -10.31 24.98 0.58
CA GLY A 15 -9.83 25.86 -0.49
C GLY A 15 -8.30 26.04 -0.52
N HIS A 16 -7.55 25.28 0.30
CA HIS A 16 -6.10 25.30 0.27
C HIS A 16 -5.55 24.44 -0.88
N VAL A 17 -4.54 24.94 -1.57
CA VAL A 17 -3.83 24.19 -2.61
C VAL A 17 -2.57 23.59 -1.96
N PRO A 18 -2.47 22.25 -1.83
CA PRO A 18 -1.32 21.62 -1.20
C PRO A 18 -0.02 22.01 -1.90
N THR A 19 0.96 22.47 -1.14
CA THR A 19 2.31 22.77 -1.62
C THR A 19 3.01 21.53 -2.14
N PHE A 20 4.09 21.71 -2.89
CA PHE A 20 4.91 20.59 -3.36
C PHE A 20 5.43 19.73 -2.20
N ALA A 21 5.88 20.37 -1.11
CA ALA A 21 6.38 19.67 0.08
C ALA A 21 5.31 18.81 0.75
N GLU A 22 4.08 19.32 0.88
CA GLU A 22 2.95 18.57 1.46
C GLU A 22 2.57 17.36 0.59
N ARG A 23 2.54 17.53 -0.74
CA ARG A 23 2.29 16.42 -1.68
C ARG A 23 3.40 15.37 -1.61
N ALA A 24 4.66 15.79 -1.54
CA ALA A 24 5.80 14.89 -1.42
C ALA A 24 5.78 14.10 -0.09
N ALA A 25 5.44 14.77 1.01
CA ALA A 25 5.25 14.12 2.30
C ALA A 25 4.11 13.08 2.26
N GLY A 26 3.00 13.42 1.60
CA GLY A 26 1.89 12.50 1.41
C GLY A 26 2.27 11.27 0.56
N ARG A 27 3.02 11.47 -0.53
CA ARG A 27 3.51 10.38 -1.38
C ARG A 27 4.45 9.45 -0.62
N ARG A 28 5.37 9.98 0.18
CA ARG A 28 6.27 9.18 1.02
C ARG A 28 5.48 8.29 1.99
N THR A 29 4.47 8.86 2.65
CA THR A 29 3.62 8.10 3.58
C THR A 29 2.81 7.03 2.85
N GLN A 30 2.22 7.36 1.69
CA GLN A 30 1.48 6.41 0.86
C GLN A 30 2.33 5.19 0.47
N VAL A 31 3.55 5.42 -0.03
CA VAL A 31 4.46 4.33 -0.43
C VAL A 31 4.87 3.49 0.77
N ARG A 32 5.23 4.12 1.90
CA ARG A 32 5.61 3.41 3.11
C ARG A 32 4.48 2.53 3.66
N ASP A 33 3.25 3.02 3.61
CA ASP A 33 2.08 2.27 4.08
C ASP A 33 1.77 1.07 3.17
N ALA A 34 1.90 1.22 1.84
CA ALA A 34 1.78 0.10 0.91
C ALA A 34 2.81 -1.01 1.22
N TRP A 35 4.08 -0.63 1.43
CA TRP A 35 5.12 -1.57 1.81
C TRP A 35 4.84 -2.29 3.13
N ARG A 36 4.36 -1.56 4.14
CA ARG A 36 3.96 -2.16 5.43
C ARG A 36 2.84 -3.18 5.26
N ALA A 37 1.85 -2.89 4.42
CA ALA A 37 0.74 -3.80 4.15
C ALA A 37 1.22 -5.08 3.44
N VAL A 38 2.08 -4.94 2.41
CA VAL A 38 2.67 -6.09 1.70
C VAL A 38 3.47 -6.97 2.66
N GLN A 39 4.29 -6.37 3.52
CA GLN A 39 5.07 -7.14 4.49
C GLN A 39 4.20 -7.84 5.54
N ALA A 40 3.16 -7.17 6.05
CA ALA A 40 2.22 -7.80 6.98
C ALA A 40 1.51 -9.00 6.34
N MET A 41 1.09 -8.88 5.08
CA MET A 41 0.52 -9.99 4.32
C MET A 41 1.54 -11.11 4.10
N ASN A 42 2.80 -10.79 3.78
CA ASN A 42 3.85 -11.79 3.64
C ASN A 42 4.03 -12.62 4.92
N GLU A 43 4.03 -11.98 6.09
CA GLU A 43 4.08 -12.67 7.38
C GLU A 43 2.92 -13.66 7.58
N ILE A 44 1.70 -13.29 7.14
CA ILE A 44 0.54 -14.18 7.20
C ILE A 44 0.73 -15.40 6.28
N VAL A 45 1.19 -15.18 5.05
CA VAL A 45 1.42 -16.25 4.07
C VAL A 45 2.49 -17.23 4.54
N VAL A 46 3.62 -16.72 5.05
CA VAL A 46 4.72 -17.54 5.59
C VAL A 46 4.24 -18.46 6.72
N ARG A 47 3.33 -17.96 7.58
CA ARG A 47 2.75 -18.74 8.70
C ARG A 47 1.64 -19.71 8.28
N SER A 48 1.04 -19.50 7.10
CA SER A 48 -0.06 -20.33 6.60
C SER A 48 0.40 -21.66 5.98
N GLY A 49 1.71 -21.85 5.77
CA GLY A 49 2.30 -23.08 5.25
C GLY A 49 2.01 -23.35 3.76
N GLY A 50 2.51 -24.48 3.23
CA GLY A 50 2.46 -24.78 1.78
C GLY A 50 1.06 -24.87 1.16
N ASN A 51 0.01 -25.08 1.96
CA ASN A 51 -1.38 -25.07 1.49
C ASN A 51 -1.88 -23.67 1.07
N ALA A 52 -1.21 -22.61 1.54
CA ALA A 52 -1.54 -21.23 1.17
C ALA A 52 -1.37 -20.96 -0.34
N MET A 53 -0.48 -21.72 -0.99
CA MET A 53 -0.13 -21.54 -2.41
C MET A 53 -0.94 -22.42 -3.37
N ARG A 54 -2.01 -23.08 -2.90
CA ARG A 54 -2.89 -23.85 -3.77
C ARG A 54 -3.84 -22.95 -4.54
N ASN A 55 -4.24 -23.41 -5.73
CA ASN A 55 -5.05 -22.61 -6.65
C ASN A 55 -6.45 -22.24 -6.15
N ASP A 56 -7.00 -23.05 -5.25
CA ASP A 56 -8.28 -22.84 -4.56
C ASP A 56 -8.17 -21.87 -3.38
N ASN A 57 -6.95 -21.52 -2.95
CA ASN A 57 -6.76 -20.61 -1.84
C ASN A 57 -6.72 -19.14 -2.31
N PRO A 58 -7.64 -18.26 -1.86
CA PRO A 58 -7.63 -16.86 -2.26
C PRO A 58 -6.36 -16.12 -1.81
N ILE A 59 -5.66 -16.58 -0.77
CA ILE A 59 -4.49 -15.90 -0.22
C ILE A 59 -3.33 -15.82 -1.23
N GLN A 60 -3.14 -16.83 -2.08
CA GLN A 60 -2.09 -16.78 -3.11
C GLN A 60 -2.38 -15.75 -4.20
N ARG A 61 -3.66 -15.45 -4.46
CA ARG A 61 -4.02 -14.39 -5.40
C ARG A 61 -3.69 -13.02 -4.80
N PHE A 62 -4.13 -12.77 -3.57
CA PHE A 62 -3.79 -11.52 -2.87
C PHE A 62 -2.28 -11.32 -2.76
N TRP A 63 -1.53 -12.37 -2.43
CA TRP A 63 -0.08 -12.33 -2.36
C TRP A 63 0.56 -11.95 -3.70
N ARG A 64 0.18 -12.62 -4.80
CA ARG A 64 0.69 -12.27 -6.14
C ARG A 64 0.31 -10.85 -6.57
N ASP A 65 -0.94 -10.45 -6.39
CA ASP A 65 -1.44 -9.13 -6.82
C ASP A 65 -0.73 -7.99 -6.06
N ALA A 66 -0.56 -8.16 -4.76
CA ALA A 66 0.16 -7.22 -3.91
C ALA A 66 1.66 -7.14 -4.25
N HIS A 67 2.29 -8.28 -4.58
CA HIS A 67 3.65 -8.24 -5.08
C HIS A 67 3.72 -7.56 -6.45
N VAL A 68 2.90 -7.90 -7.44
CA VAL A 68 2.93 -7.24 -8.78
C VAL A 68 2.83 -5.71 -8.67
N THR A 69 1.94 -5.22 -7.81
CA THR A 69 1.74 -3.78 -7.61
C THR A 69 2.91 -3.07 -6.91
N CYS A 70 3.57 -3.73 -5.95
CA CYS A 70 4.77 -3.19 -5.29
C CYS A 70 6.10 -3.54 -5.99
N SER A 71 6.08 -4.46 -6.95
CA SER A 71 7.22 -5.04 -7.67
C SER A 71 7.38 -4.48 -9.08
N GLY A 72 6.39 -3.72 -9.57
CA GLY A 72 6.41 -3.09 -10.88
C GLY A 72 7.52 -2.04 -11.01
N ARG A 73 8.29 -2.15 -12.10
CA ARG A 73 9.31 -1.20 -12.59
C ARG A 73 8.77 0.22 -12.72
N GLY A 74 8.70 0.89 -11.59
CA GLY A 74 8.35 2.28 -11.38
C GLY A 74 8.73 2.70 -9.97
N ALA A 75 9.77 2.05 -9.42
CA ALA A 75 10.61 2.70 -8.44
C ALA A 75 11.15 3.96 -9.12
N TRP A 76 10.81 5.09 -8.51
CA TRP A 76 11.64 6.29 -8.54
C TRP A 76 13.12 5.94 -8.47
#